data_AF-A0A1H4MAV3-F1
#
_entry.id   AF-A0A1H4MAV3-F1
#
_cell.length_a   1.000
_cell.length_b   1.000
_cell.length_c   1.000
_cell.angle_alpha   90.00
_cell.angle_beta   90.00
_cell.angle_gamma   90.00
#
_symmetry.space_group_name_H-M   'P 1'
#
loop_
_entity.id
_entity.type
_entity.pdbx_description
1 polymer ?
#
loop_
_entity_poly.entity_id
_entity_poly.type
_entity_poly.pdbx_seq_one_letter_code
_entity_poly.pdbx_strand_id
1 'polypeptide(L)'
;MQYKWMNPEQTLGNITEGNHVTVVEPDHPRWGEFVASDPAPHVASDAWADLRAERDRLLRMSDLDPRNLADFPQTLAARDAWLAYRQALRDLPDVTSDPLAAVWPEPPQG
;
A
#
# COMPACT_ATOMS: atom_id res chain seq x y z
N MET A 1 -24.05 -27.48 4.90
CA MET A 1 -24.14 -27.30 3.42
C MET A 1 -23.78 -25.86 3.11
N GLN A 2 -23.33 -25.57 1.89
CA GLN A 2 -22.72 -24.27 1.52
C GLN A 2 -23.75 -23.13 1.53
N TYR A 3 -23.38 -21.96 2.07
CA TYR A 3 -24.11 -20.72 1.81
C TYR A 3 -23.66 -20.18 0.44
N LYS A 4 -24.60 -20.14 -0.50
CA LYS A 4 -24.40 -19.70 -1.88
C LYS A 4 -24.97 -18.29 -2.04
N TRP A 5 -24.13 -17.37 -2.51
CA TRP A 5 -24.44 -15.97 -2.80
C TRP A 5 -25.57 -15.80 -3.82
N MET A 6 -26.47 -14.82 -3.60
CA MET A 6 -27.06 -13.99 -4.67
C MET A 6 -27.71 -12.71 -4.08
N ASN A 7 -27.34 -11.55 -4.61
CA ASN A 7 -28.03 -10.25 -4.51
C ASN A 7 -29.14 -10.16 -5.59
N PRO A 8 -29.92 -9.06 -5.71
CA PRO A 8 -30.49 -8.17 -4.69
C PRO A 8 -32.01 -7.96 -4.90
N GLU A 9 -32.69 -7.24 -4.00
CA GLU A 9 -34.07 -6.79 -4.26
C GLU A 9 -34.12 -5.68 -5.32
N GLN A 10 -34.53 -6.07 -6.53
CA GLN A 10 -35.27 -5.22 -7.47
C GLN A 10 -36.77 -5.32 -7.13
N THR A 11 -37.45 -4.20 -6.84
CA THR A 11 -38.92 -3.97 -6.98
C THR A 11 -39.33 -2.72 -6.17
N LEU A 12 -40.14 -1.75 -6.62
CA LEU A 12 -40.65 -1.33 -7.94
C LEU A 12 -41.09 0.15 -7.79
N GLY A 13 -41.18 0.92 -8.90
CA GLY A 13 -41.67 2.31 -8.85
C GLY A 13 -42.09 2.84 -10.23
N ASN A 14 -43.40 2.87 -10.47
CA ASN A 14 -44.05 3.10 -11.77
C ASN A 14 -45.12 4.20 -11.61
N ILE A 15 -45.45 5.11 -12.54
CA ILE A 15 -44.96 5.57 -13.87
C ILE A 15 -45.48 7.02 -14.05
N THR A 16 -45.01 7.89 -14.96
CA THR A 16 -45.49 8.04 -16.37
C THR A 16 -44.98 9.41 -16.90
N GLU A 17 -44.75 9.54 -18.21
CA GLU A 17 -44.59 10.80 -18.99
C GLU A 17 -43.50 11.84 -18.59
N GLY A 18 -42.77 12.32 -19.61
CA GLY A 18 -42.10 13.62 -19.55
C GLY A 18 -40.66 13.65 -19.02
N ASN A 19 -40.05 12.54 -18.61
CA ASN A 19 -38.61 12.47 -18.41
C ASN A 19 -38.11 11.04 -18.70
N HIS A 20 -37.49 10.82 -19.86
CA HIS A 20 -36.85 9.54 -20.14
C HIS A 20 -35.56 9.46 -19.35
N VAL A 21 -35.67 8.99 -18.10
CA VAL A 21 -34.54 8.57 -17.28
C VAL A 21 -33.93 7.34 -17.96
N THR A 22 -33.09 7.58 -18.96
CA THR A 22 -31.92 6.73 -19.15
C THR A 22 -31.20 6.76 -17.82
N VAL A 23 -31.25 5.64 -17.09
CA VAL A 23 -30.12 5.27 -16.24
C VAL A 23 -28.98 5.02 -17.21
N VAL A 24 -28.31 6.10 -17.61
CA VAL A 24 -26.94 6.02 -18.10
C VAL A 24 -26.18 5.52 -16.88
N GLU A 25 -25.85 4.23 -16.87
CA GLU A 25 -24.86 3.72 -15.92
C GLU A 25 -23.65 4.65 -16.05
N PRO A 26 -23.23 5.37 -15.00
CA PRO A 26 -22.16 6.35 -15.12
C PRO A 26 -20.91 5.58 -15.56
N ASP A 27 -20.46 5.87 -16.78
CA ASP A 27 -19.71 4.96 -17.66
C ASP A 27 -18.61 4.19 -16.92
N HIS A 28 -18.98 3.05 -16.35
CA HIS A 28 -18.06 2.32 -15.49
C HIS A 28 -17.09 1.59 -16.41
N PRO A 29 -15.79 1.95 -16.43
CA PRO A 29 -14.88 1.36 -17.39
C PRO A 29 -14.90 -0.15 -17.22
N ARG A 30 -15.07 -0.84 -18.35
CA ARG A 30 -14.79 -2.27 -18.47
C ARG A 30 -13.37 -2.47 -17.93
N TRP A 31 -13.11 -3.60 -17.26
CA TRP A 31 -11.87 -3.88 -16.50
C TRP A 31 -10.54 -3.95 -17.32
N GLY A 32 -10.45 -3.25 -18.45
CA GLY A 32 -9.26 -3.03 -19.27
C GLY A 32 -9.13 -1.62 -19.89
N GLU A 33 -10.04 -0.66 -19.63
CA GLU A 33 -9.93 0.74 -20.09
C GLU A 33 -9.81 1.71 -18.90
N PHE A 34 -8.70 1.63 -18.17
CA PHE A 34 -8.31 2.69 -17.24
C PHE A 34 -7.81 3.90 -18.02
N VAL A 35 -8.70 4.85 -18.31
CA VAL A 35 -8.28 6.21 -18.67
C VAL A 35 -7.65 6.81 -17.43
N ALA A 36 -6.32 6.96 -17.43
CA ALA A 36 -5.61 7.61 -16.35
C ALA A 36 -6.07 9.07 -16.26
N SER A 37 -6.93 9.37 -15.28
CA SER A 37 -7.24 10.75 -14.89
C SER A 37 -5.95 11.40 -14.43
N ASP A 38 -5.42 12.32 -15.24
CA ASP A 38 -4.17 13.02 -15.01
C ASP A 38 -4.19 13.74 -13.64
N PRO A 39 -3.42 13.28 -12.63
CA PRO A 39 -3.47 13.85 -11.30
C PRO A 39 -2.65 15.15 -11.23
N ALA A 40 -3.21 16.15 -10.57
CA ALA A 40 -2.61 17.47 -10.32
C ALA A 40 -1.18 17.37 -9.70
N PRO A 41 -0.35 18.43 -9.77
CA PRO A 41 1.11 18.32 -9.90
C PRO A 41 1.78 17.55 -8.76
N HIS A 42 2.62 16.60 -9.17
CA HIS A 42 2.97 15.40 -8.42
C HIS A 42 4.09 15.62 -7.36
N VAL A 43 4.65 16.82 -7.26
CA VAL A 43 5.91 17.09 -6.55
C VAL A 43 5.89 16.69 -5.07
N ALA A 44 4.73 16.77 -4.40
CA ALA A 44 4.55 16.30 -3.02
C ALA A 44 4.21 14.80 -2.90
N SER A 45 3.60 14.19 -3.92
CA SER A 45 3.44 12.74 -3.98
C SER A 45 4.76 12.02 -4.26
N ASP A 46 5.67 12.66 -5.00
CA ASP A 46 6.97 12.12 -5.37
C ASP A 46 7.83 11.86 -4.14
N ALA A 47 8.05 12.86 -3.27
CA ALA A 47 8.86 12.68 -2.06
C ALA A 47 8.32 11.59 -1.10
N TRP A 48 7.00 11.48 -0.94
CA TRP A 48 6.39 10.40 -0.16
C TRP A 48 6.44 9.04 -0.87
N ALA A 49 6.49 9.01 -2.21
CA ALA A 49 6.72 7.78 -2.96
C ALA A 49 8.19 7.33 -2.84
N ASP A 50 9.15 8.25 -2.95
CA ASP A 50 10.59 8.00 -2.80
C ASP A 50 10.92 7.45 -1.42
N LEU A 51 10.37 8.05 -0.34
CA LEU A 51 10.54 7.52 1.03
C LEU A 51 10.04 6.08 1.14
N ARG A 52 8.85 5.77 0.60
CA ARG A 52 8.32 4.39 0.63
C ARG A 52 9.15 3.44 -0.24
N ALA A 53 9.62 3.88 -1.40
CA ALA A 53 10.48 3.11 -2.28
C ALA A 53 11.83 2.78 -1.62
N GLU A 54 12.43 3.74 -0.92
CA GLU A 54 13.68 3.57 -0.17
C GLU A 54 13.51 2.65 1.04
N ARG A 55 12.44 2.84 1.82
CA ARG A 55 12.06 1.90 2.89
C ARG A 55 11.93 0.48 2.37
N ASP A 56 11.20 0.30 1.28
CA ASP A 56 10.97 -1.02 0.69
C ASP A 56 12.28 -1.60 0.11
N ARG A 57 13.21 -0.76 -0.37
CA ARG A 57 14.57 -1.15 -0.78
C ARG A 57 15.38 -1.66 0.40
N LEU A 58 15.40 -0.93 1.52
CA LEU A 58 16.13 -1.29 2.74
C LEU A 58 15.56 -2.57 3.39
N LEU A 59 14.23 -2.72 3.41
CA LEU A 59 13.59 -3.96 3.87
C LEU A 59 13.97 -5.15 2.98
N ARG A 60 13.89 -5.04 1.65
CA ARG A 60 14.34 -6.10 0.72
C ARG A 60 15.82 -6.44 0.91
N MET A 61 16.70 -5.46 1.09
CA MET A 61 18.12 -5.71 1.37
C MET A 61 18.32 -6.48 2.68
N SER A 62 17.51 -6.18 3.70
CA SER A 62 17.56 -6.87 4.99
C SER A 62 17.13 -8.33 4.86
N ASP A 63 16.04 -8.59 4.13
CA ASP A 63 15.50 -9.94 3.93
C ASP A 63 16.43 -10.82 3.05
N LEU A 64 17.35 -10.21 2.31
CA LEU A 64 18.44 -10.88 1.57
C LEU A 64 19.72 -11.10 2.39
N ASP A 65 19.87 -10.47 3.57
CA ASP A 65 21.02 -10.70 4.44
C ASP A 65 20.89 -12.07 5.13
N PRO A 66 21.87 -12.99 4.99
CA PRO A 66 21.83 -14.31 5.64
C PRO A 66 21.60 -14.24 7.16
N ARG A 67 21.98 -13.14 7.82
CA ARG A 67 21.74 -12.91 9.26
C ARG A 67 20.27 -12.83 9.64
N ASN A 68 19.36 -12.59 8.69
CA ASN A 68 17.92 -12.64 8.95
C ASN A 68 17.31 -14.06 8.80
N LEU A 69 18.11 -15.08 8.43
CA LEU A 69 17.67 -16.47 8.39
C LEU A 69 17.63 -17.10 9.79
N ALA A 70 16.65 -17.99 10.02
CA ALA A 70 16.41 -18.60 11.33
C ALA A 70 17.60 -19.45 11.86
N ASP A 71 18.31 -20.12 10.95
CA ASP A 71 19.42 -21.02 11.26
C ASP A 71 20.80 -20.32 11.23
N PHE A 72 20.85 -19.00 11.00
CA PHE A 72 22.13 -18.28 10.92
C PHE A 72 22.78 -18.16 12.31
N PRO A 73 24.05 -18.60 12.48
CA PRO A 73 24.73 -18.59 13.77
C PRO A 73 25.12 -17.16 14.19
N GLN A 74 24.39 -16.62 15.17
CA GLN A 74 24.61 -15.27 15.72
C GLN A 74 24.12 -15.18 17.17
N THR A 75 24.46 -14.10 17.86
CA THR A 75 23.98 -13.84 19.22
C THR A 75 22.51 -13.40 19.22
N LEU A 76 21.80 -13.59 20.34
CA LEU A 76 20.43 -13.06 20.50
C LEU A 76 20.39 -11.53 20.29
N ALA A 77 21.37 -10.81 20.85
CA ALA A 77 21.50 -9.37 20.68
C ALA A 77 21.62 -8.92 19.21
N ALA A 78 22.30 -9.70 18.34
CA ALA A 78 22.36 -9.41 16.91
C ALA A 78 21.00 -9.61 16.22
N ARG A 79 20.24 -10.65 16.60
CA ARG A 79 18.87 -10.88 16.10
C ARG A 79 17.91 -9.78 16.52
N ASP A 80 17.99 -9.36 17.78
CA ASP A 80 17.13 -8.33 18.34
C ASP A 80 17.45 -6.95 17.71
N ALA A 81 18.73 -6.64 17.46
CA ALA A 81 19.14 -5.44 16.72
C ALA A 81 18.58 -5.44 15.29
N TRP A 82 18.62 -6.58 14.60
CA TRP A 82 18.02 -6.75 13.27
C TRP A 82 16.49 -6.62 13.25
N LEU A 83 15.83 -7.13 14.28
CA LEU A 83 14.38 -6.99 14.45
C LEU A 83 14.01 -5.52 14.69
N ALA A 84 14.71 -4.84 15.59
CA ALA A 84 14.51 -3.42 15.89
C ALA A 84 14.75 -2.54 14.66
N TYR A 85 15.84 -2.78 13.92
CA TYR A 85 16.15 -2.08 12.66
C TYR A 85 15.02 -2.22 11.63
N ARG A 86 14.55 -3.45 11.37
CA ARG A 86 13.45 -3.68 10.43
C ARG A 86 12.10 -3.14 10.94
N GLN A 87 11.90 -3.00 12.24
CA GLN A 87 10.72 -2.35 12.79
C GLN A 87 10.77 -0.83 12.56
N ALA A 88 11.88 -0.18 12.91
CA ALA A 88 12.07 1.25 12.69
C ALA A 88 11.93 1.66 11.20
N LEU A 89 12.33 0.79 10.27
CA LEU A 89 12.02 0.98 8.84
C LEU A 89 10.52 0.93 8.54
N ARG A 90 9.76 -0.01 9.12
CA ARG A 90 8.30 -0.11 8.89
C ARG A 90 7.51 1.02 9.54
N ASP A 91 8.03 1.59 10.61
CA ASP A 91 7.44 2.74 11.31
C ASP A 91 7.52 4.03 10.46
N LEU A 92 8.34 4.05 9.40
CA LEU A 92 8.28 5.06 8.33
C LEU A 92 7.19 4.66 7.30
N PRO A 93 6.28 5.56 6.88
CA PRO A 93 6.33 7.03 7.02
C PRO A 93 5.81 7.62 8.33
N ASP A 94 5.06 6.86 9.14
CA ASP A 94 4.19 7.39 10.20
C ASP A 94 4.94 8.19 11.30
N VAL A 95 6.25 7.95 11.48
CA VAL A 95 7.11 8.67 12.43
C VAL A 95 7.77 9.95 11.89
N THR A 96 7.55 10.34 10.63
CA THR A 96 8.05 11.62 10.08
C THR A 96 6.91 12.50 9.54
N SER A 97 7.06 13.82 9.67
CA SER A 97 6.19 14.80 9.01
C SER A 97 6.76 15.36 7.71
N ASP A 98 8.06 15.15 7.46
CA ASP A 98 8.76 15.57 6.24
C ASP A 98 9.45 14.35 5.60
N PRO A 99 9.08 13.95 4.37
CA PRO A 99 9.69 12.81 3.71
C PRO A 99 11.14 13.05 3.28
N LEU A 100 11.56 14.31 3.08
CA LEU A 100 12.92 14.67 2.66
C LEU A 100 13.89 14.73 3.85
N ALA A 101 13.38 14.92 5.06
CA ALA A 101 14.15 14.97 6.31
C ALA A 101 13.99 13.69 7.18
N ALA A 102 13.52 12.59 6.58
CA ALA A 102 13.33 11.32 7.30
C ALA A 102 14.67 10.78 7.86
N VAL A 103 14.68 10.46 9.15
CA VAL A 103 15.84 9.85 9.82
C VAL A 103 15.80 8.35 9.60
N TRP A 104 16.77 7.84 8.84
CA TRP A 104 16.91 6.41 8.58
C TRP A 104 17.70 5.73 9.70
N PRO A 105 17.26 4.55 10.20
CA PRO A 105 18.07 3.77 11.12
C PRO A 105 19.30 3.21 10.40
N GLU A 106 20.41 3.01 11.12
CA GLU A 106 21.61 2.35 10.57
C GLU A 106 21.48 0.81 10.66
N PRO A 107 21.92 0.06 9.62
CA PRO A 107 21.90 -1.40 9.67
C PRO A 107 22.91 -1.93 10.70
N PRO A 108 22.55 -2.93 11.52
CA PRO A 108 23.43 -3.43 12.58
C PRO A 108 24.68 -4.12 12.02
N GLN A 109 25.83 -3.77 12.60
CA GLN A 109 27.10 -4.45 12.37
C GLN A 109 27.22 -5.66 13.31
N GLY A 110 27.61 -6.82 12.77
CA GLY A 110 27.72 -8.09 13.51
C GLY A 110 27.72 -9.29 12.60
#